data_AF-A0A9E2LLQ2-F1
#
_entry.id   AF-A0A9E2LLQ2-F1
#
_cell.length_a   1.000
_cell.length_b   1.000
_cell.length_c   1.000
_cell.angle_alpha   90.00
_cell.angle_beta   90.00
_cell.angle_gamma   90.00
#
_symmetry.space_group_name_H-M   'P 1'
#
loop_
_entity.id
_entity.type
_entity.pdbx_description
1 polymer ?
#
loop_
_entity_poly.entity_id
_entity_poly.type
_entity_poly.pdbx_seq_one_letter_code
_entity_poly.pdbx_strand_id
1 'polypeptide(L)'
;MFSREQIRQAQELAVEVMKKSVDEPDKKIHPKVGAVLLFPDGSMTSAFRGELDYGDHAEFTLLHKKHRIENIEEAWLFGTLEPCMARHPNKTPCAKRIQLRKIKKVYIGIDDPDPTVSGTGKKYLEDFGISIEYFDRDLQNIITQENQSFLEDAILRSETEKHKKLLEDKPNSDYLSHFIDYFEESDISQEALRHFINEANSKFLKVHEKPEYSEDNIYNYFKKWGLVAFDKDKRRFSRNFILLFGKKPSEYLDNSLFQVRAKTENKSFDLPLVLLPNELFKWYSTRIPTISSRENPTRNDQFVFPIDAINEACINAMIHRDYSIQGTFNQMLIEDNQIIINSPGDVVSPQKLDDVSKFTASSIVRNHKLAFIFRSMNLMENNHFGMVRFKDIPRKLQQPFPLFNFKSPLLSITFLKSFSDLSDKYRSYYKDEVSDQEISIINYLNIAQKTTMKEIKEIFSMPNEKASQRTLVSLVDKGYIIAKGANKNRTYHKI
;
A
#
# COMPACT_ATOMS: atom_id res chain seq x y z
N MET A 1 47.03 -4.07 -25.29
CA MET A 1 46.02 -3.20 -24.65
C MET A 1 45.67 -2.13 -25.68
N PHE A 2 44.40 -1.93 -26.00
CA PHE A 2 43.99 -0.98 -27.05
C PHE A 2 44.20 0.48 -26.61
N SER A 3 44.47 1.35 -27.58
CA SER A 3 44.54 2.80 -27.35
C SER A 3 43.16 3.37 -27.02
N ARG A 4 43.12 4.53 -26.34
CA ARG A 4 41.86 5.25 -26.10
C ARG A 4 41.11 5.57 -27.40
N GLU A 5 41.85 5.86 -28.47
CA GLU A 5 41.28 6.15 -29.78
C GLU A 5 40.57 4.92 -30.38
N GLN A 6 41.17 3.74 -30.29
CA GLN A 6 40.52 2.49 -30.76
C GLN A 6 39.29 2.13 -29.93
N ILE A 7 39.34 2.33 -28.61
CA ILE A 7 38.19 2.12 -27.71
C ILE A 7 37.06 3.08 -28.10
N ARG A 8 37.39 4.36 -28.33
CA ARG A 8 36.43 5.38 -28.77
C ARG A 8 35.80 5.03 -30.11
N GLN A 9 36.59 4.64 -31.10
CA GLN A 9 36.11 4.22 -32.42
C GLN A 9 35.15 3.02 -32.32
N ALA A 10 35.44 2.04 -31.46
CA ALA A 10 34.56 0.91 -31.23
C ALA A 10 33.22 1.32 -30.59
N GLN A 11 33.24 2.25 -29.63
CA GLN A 11 32.02 2.81 -29.03
C GLN A 11 31.19 3.60 -30.04
N GLU A 12 31.82 4.46 -30.85
CA GLU A 12 31.17 5.24 -31.90
C GLU A 12 30.54 4.33 -32.96
N LEU A 13 31.26 3.30 -33.39
CA LEU A 13 30.75 2.30 -34.33
C LEU A 13 29.53 1.56 -33.74
N ALA A 14 29.57 1.18 -32.47
CA ALA A 14 28.45 0.54 -31.81
C ALA A 14 27.19 1.44 -31.80
N VAL A 15 27.36 2.75 -31.54
CA VAL A 15 26.28 3.75 -31.62
C VAL A 15 25.79 3.96 -33.05
N GLU A 16 26.69 3.95 -34.03
CA GLU A 16 26.33 4.12 -35.44
C GLU A 16 25.47 2.93 -35.92
N VAL A 17 25.89 1.70 -35.67
CA VAL A 17 25.15 0.51 -36.10
C VAL A 17 23.87 0.31 -35.30
N MET A 18 23.83 0.73 -34.03
CA MET A 18 22.61 0.72 -33.21
C MET A 18 21.44 1.42 -33.92
N LYS A 19 21.69 2.54 -34.61
CA LYS A 19 20.67 3.29 -35.36
C LYS A 19 20.07 2.53 -36.54
N LYS A 20 20.70 1.45 -36.97
CA LYS A 20 20.25 0.55 -38.06
C LYS A 20 19.32 -0.57 -37.55
N SER A 21 19.02 -0.59 -36.25
CA SER A 21 18.12 -1.60 -35.64
C SER A 21 16.78 -1.69 -36.36
N VAL A 22 16.31 -2.92 -36.57
CA VAL A 22 15.06 -3.20 -37.27
C VAL A 22 13.96 -3.48 -36.26
N ASP A 23 12.86 -2.74 -36.40
CA ASP A 23 11.64 -2.96 -35.63
C ASP A 23 10.95 -4.25 -36.06
N GLU A 24 10.35 -4.95 -35.10
CA GLU A 24 9.54 -6.13 -35.40
C GLU A 24 8.11 -5.70 -35.76
N PRO A 25 7.37 -6.49 -36.56
CA PRO A 25 5.97 -6.20 -36.92
C PRO A 25 4.98 -6.46 -35.76
N ASP A 26 5.42 -6.26 -34.51
CA ASP A 26 4.58 -6.30 -33.33
C ASP A 26 4.25 -4.87 -32.85
N LYS A 27 3.27 -4.73 -31.96
CA LYS A 27 2.88 -3.41 -31.43
C LYS A 27 3.81 -2.92 -30.31
N LYS A 28 4.98 -3.53 -30.12
CA LYS A 28 5.88 -3.25 -28.99
C LYS A 28 6.99 -2.29 -29.42
N ILE A 29 7.39 -1.43 -28.49
CA ILE A 29 8.57 -0.58 -28.68
C ILE A 29 9.80 -1.41 -28.28
N HIS A 30 10.72 -1.57 -29.21
CA HIS A 30 11.96 -2.33 -29.01
C HIS A 30 13.16 -1.38 -28.86
N PRO A 31 14.21 -1.79 -28.12
CA PRO A 31 15.40 -0.97 -28.02
C PRO A 31 16.19 -1.02 -29.32
N LYS A 32 16.75 0.11 -29.71
CA LYS A 32 17.84 0.14 -30.68
C LYS A 32 19.11 -0.33 -29.97
N VAL A 33 19.72 -1.41 -30.47
CA VAL A 33 20.93 -2.00 -29.87
C VAL A 33 21.97 -2.28 -30.94
N GLY A 34 23.20 -1.83 -30.70
CA GLY A 34 24.38 -2.14 -31.50
C GLY A 34 25.42 -2.86 -30.65
N ALA A 35 26.17 -3.76 -31.28
CA ALA A 35 27.27 -4.48 -30.67
C ALA A 35 28.49 -4.54 -31.59
N VAL A 36 29.70 -4.44 -31.03
CA VAL A 36 30.97 -4.51 -31.76
C VAL A 36 31.95 -5.43 -31.03
N LEU A 37 32.66 -6.30 -31.75
CA LEU A 37 33.88 -6.95 -31.24
C LEU A 37 35.09 -6.25 -31.83
N LEU A 38 36.01 -5.87 -30.95
CA LEU A 38 37.33 -5.34 -31.29
C LEU A 38 38.37 -6.44 -31.07
N PHE A 39 39.01 -6.88 -32.14
CA PHE A 39 40.00 -7.97 -32.12
C PHE A 39 41.41 -7.45 -31.81
N PRO A 40 42.33 -8.33 -31.33
CA PRO A 40 43.71 -7.94 -31.00
C PRO A 40 44.50 -7.28 -32.14
N ASP A 41 44.17 -7.59 -33.40
CA ASP A 41 44.77 -7.00 -34.59
C ASP A 41 44.21 -5.60 -34.93
N GLY A 42 43.23 -5.12 -34.16
CA GLY A 42 42.55 -3.84 -34.37
C GLY A 42 41.37 -3.92 -35.33
N SER A 43 41.08 -5.08 -35.91
CA SER A 43 39.89 -5.27 -36.74
C SER A 43 38.62 -5.22 -35.89
N MET A 44 37.52 -4.75 -36.49
CA MET A 44 36.22 -4.65 -35.84
C MET A 44 35.15 -5.31 -36.68
N THR A 45 34.25 -6.01 -36.00
CA THR A 45 33.02 -6.56 -36.57
C THR A 45 31.86 -6.06 -35.75
N SER A 46 30.74 -5.76 -36.41
CA SER A 46 29.60 -5.13 -35.77
C SER A 46 28.32 -5.90 -36.07
N ALA A 47 27.34 -5.81 -35.18
CA ALA A 47 25.97 -6.21 -35.45
C ALA A 47 24.99 -5.25 -34.79
N PHE A 48 23.75 -5.27 -35.27
CA PHE A 48 22.65 -4.53 -34.68
C PHE A 48 21.42 -5.43 -34.51
N ARG A 49 20.48 -4.97 -33.68
CA ARG A 49 19.25 -5.71 -33.41
C ARG A 49 18.46 -5.91 -34.71
N GLY A 50 18.09 -7.15 -35.00
CA GLY A 50 17.32 -7.50 -36.19
C GLY A 50 18.12 -7.53 -37.50
N GLU A 51 19.45 -7.51 -37.46
CA GLU A 51 20.29 -7.44 -38.67
C GLU A 51 20.11 -8.64 -39.62
N LEU A 52 20.11 -9.88 -39.10
CA LEU A 52 20.00 -11.09 -39.93
C LEU A 52 18.61 -11.71 -39.87
N ASP A 53 17.96 -11.68 -38.71
CA ASP A 53 16.60 -12.18 -38.50
C ASP A 53 15.87 -11.28 -37.49
N TYR A 54 14.56 -11.10 -37.68
CA TYR A 54 13.71 -10.30 -36.78
C TYR A 54 13.84 -10.76 -35.32
N GLY A 55 13.98 -9.80 -34.41
CA GLY A 55 14.04 -10.04 -32.96
C GLY A 55 15.36 -10.60 -32.44
N ASP A 56 16.37 -10.78 -33.29
CA ASP A 56 17.71 -11.12 -32.81
C ASP A 56 18.39 -9.92 -32.17
N HIS A 57 18.98 -10.15 -31.00
CA HIS A 57 19.82 -9.13 -30.35
C HIS A 57 21.15 -9.00 -31.07
N ALA A 58 21.73 -7.80 -31.01
CA ALA A 58 23.01 -7.51 -31.62
C ALA A 58 24.11 -8.48 -31.17
N GLU A 59 24.23 -8.77 -29.87
CA GLU A 59 25.24 -9.68 -29.32
C GLU A 59 25.00 -11.13 -29.74
N PHE A 60 23.74 -11.54 -29.93
CA PHE A 60 23.42 -12.88 -30.43
C PHE A 60 23.86 -13.01 -31.90
N THR A 61 23.50 -12.06 -32.74
CA THR A 61 23.93 -12.02 -34.15
C THR A 61 25.45 -12.04 -34.23
N LEU A 62 26.11 -11.20 -33.44
CA LEU A 62 27.57 -11.07 -33.45
C LEU A 62 28.26 -12.36 -33.02
N LEU A 63 27.91 -12.89 -31.84
CA LEU A 63 28.62 -14.02 -31.23
C LEU A 63 28.20 -15.36 -31.83
N HIS A 64 26.93 -15.54 -32.21
CA HIS A 64 26.40 -16.85 -32.59
C HIS A 64 26.23 -17.03 -34.10
N LYS A 65 25.97 -15.95 -34.85
CA LYS A 65 25.77 -16.04 -36.31
C LYS A 65 27.00 -15.64 -37.10
N LYS A 66 27.58 -14.47 -36.81
CA LYS A 66 28.77 -13.96 -37.51
C LYS A 66 30.04 -14.68 -37.07
N HIS A 67 30.26 -14.81 -35.77
CA HIS A 67 31.47 -15.42 -35.21
C HIS A 67 31.16 -16.76 -34.55
N ARG A 68 30.50 -17.67 -35.24
CA ARG A 68 30.04 -18.95 -34.63
C ARG A 68 31.20 -19.86 -34.21
N ILE A 69 32.25 -19.94 -35.02
CA ILE A 69 33.33 -20.95 -34.90
C ILE A 69 34.65 -20.30 -34.45
N GLU A 70 34.81 -19.00 -34.71
CA GLU A 70 36.05 -18.27 -34.45
C GLU A 70 36.34 -18.14 -32.95
N ASN A 71 37.63 -18.20 -32.59
CA ASN A 71 38.06 -17.91 -31.24
C ASN A 71 38.04 -16.39 -31.03
N ILE A 72 37.19 -15.94 -30.10
CA ILE A 72 36.98 -14.52 -29.78
C ILE A 72 37.31 -14.21 -28.31
N GLU A 73 38.01 -15.11 -27.61
CA GLU A 73 38.31 -14.98 -26.16
C GLU A 73 39.11 -13.70 -25.85
N GLU A 74 39.98 -13.29 -26.77
CA GLU A 74 40.84 -12.10 -26.63
C GLU A 74 40.23 -10.82 -27.23
N ALA A 75 39.02 -10.90 -27.79
CA ALA A 75 38.31 -9.72 -28.30
C ALA A 75 37.62 -8.95 -27.17
N TRP A 76 37.46 -7.64 -27.34
CA TRP A 76 36.67 -6.80 -26.42
C TRP A 76 35.30 -6.54 -27.03
N LEU A 77 34.25 -6.75 -26.25
CA LEU A 77 32.87 -6.54 -26.70
C LEU A 77 32.37 -5.16 -26.28
N PHE A 78 31.69 -4.46 -27.18
CA PHE A 78 31.06 -3.18 -26.93
C PHE A 78 29.59 -3.33 -27.24
N GLY A 79 28.70 -3.14 -26.27
CA GLY A 79 27.24 -3.17 -26.46
C GLY A 79 26.63 -1.84 -26.04
N THR A 80 25.72 -1.28 -26.84
CA THR A 80 25.08 0.01 -26.50
C THR A 80 24.07 -0.12 -25.35
N LEU A 81 23.59 -1.33 -25.05
CA LEU A 81 22.69 -1.63 -23.93
C LEU A 81 23.26 -2.80 -23.12
N GLU A 82 22.89 -2.90 -21.84
CA GLU A 82 23.28 -4.00 -20.97
C GLU A 82 22.90 -5.38 -21.56
N PRO A 83 23.82 -6.36 -21.58
CA PRO A 83 23.52 -7.70 -22.07
C PRO A 83 22.43 -8.40 -21.25
N CYS A 84 21.37 -8.86 -21.91
CA CYS A 84 20.21 -9.41 -21.22
C CYS A 84 20.51 -10.71 -20.44
N MET A 85 19.82 -10.89 -19.29
CA MET A 85 19.84 -12.11 -18.46
C MET A 85 18.53 -12.91 -18.49
N ALA A 86 17.43 -12.30 -18.91
CA ALA A 86 16.16 -12.98 -19.13
C ALA A 86 15.91 -13.21 -20.63
N ARG A 87 15.51 -14.43 -20.99
CA ARG A 87 15.00 -14.79 -22.33
C ARG A 87 13.96 -15.91 -22.19
N HIS A 88 13.21 -16.19 -23.25
CA HIS A 88 12.34 -17.37 -23.29
C HIS A 88 13.11 -18.65 -22.89
N PRO A 89 12.45 -19.63 -22.23
CA PRO A 89 13.10 -20.80 -21.62
C PRO A 89 14.06 -21.58 -22.52
N ASN A 90 13.84 -21.52 -23.84
CA ASN A 90 14.62 -22.24 -24.85
C ASN A 90 15.76 -21.41 -25.48
N LYS A 91 15.99 -20.16 -25.04
CA LYS A 91 17.03 -19.27 -25.59
C LYS A 91 18.05 -18.93 -24.49
N THR A 92 19.33 -19.18 -24.75
CA THR A 92 20.43 -18.71 -23.87
C THR A 92 20.39 -17.18 -23.78
N PRO A 93 20.62 -16.54 -22.61
CA PRO A 93 20.77 -15.08 -22.49
C PRO A 93 22.09 -14.54 -23.09
N CYS A 94 22.17 -13.23 -23.36
CA CYS A 94 23.36 -12.62 -23.97
C CYS A 94 24.55 -12.63 -23.01
N ALA A 95 24.36 -12.26 -21.74
CA ALA A 95 25.42 -12.32 -20.71
C ALA A 95 25.99 -13.75 -20.54
N LYS A 96 25.14 -14.78 -20.54
CA LYS A 96 25.60 -16.18 -20.53
C LYS A 96 26.36 -16.57 -21.79
N ARG A 97 26.01 -16.03 -22.97
CA ARG A 97 26.80 -16.26 -24.20
C ARG A 97 28.18 -15.63 -24.12
N ILE A 98 28.28 -14.40 -23.62
CA ILE A 98 29.57 -13.72 -23.43
C ILE A 98 30.48 -14.56 -22.53
N GLN A 99 29.94 -15.04 -21.41
CA GLN A 99 30.63 -15.95 -20.48
C GLN A 99 31.07 -17.26 -21.16
N LEU A 100 30.18 -17.93 -21.90
CA LEU A 100 30.50 -19.18 -22.60
C LEU A 100 31.53 -19.00 -23.71
N ARG A 101 31.60 -17.81 -24.32
CA ARG A 101 32.62 -17.43 -25.30
C ARG A 101 33.90 -16.90 -24.64
N LYS A 102 33.95 -16.86 -23.31
CA LYS A 102 35.05 -16.44 -22.44
C LYS A 102 35.66 -15.09 -22.83
N ILE A 103 34.81 -14.16 -23.26
CA ILE A 103 35.21 -12.77 -23.47
C ILE A 103 35.56 -12.17 -22.10
N LYS A 104 36.74 -11.57 -21.99
CA LYS A 104 37.27 -11.07 -20.71
C LYS A 104 36.94 -9.60 -20.42
N LYS A 105 36.54 -8.83 -21.44
CA LYS A 105 36.23 -7.40 -21.30
C LYS A 105 35.01 -6.97 -22.12
N VAL A 106 34.09 -6.27 -21.47
CA VAL A 106 32.86 -5.74 -22.07
C VAL A 106 32.68 -4.27 -21.73
N TYR A 107 32.36 -3.47 -22.73
CA TYR A 107 31.91 -2.09 -22.58
C TYR A 107 30.39 -2.03 -22.72
N ILE A 108 29.72 -1.33 -21.81
CA ILE A 108 28.27 -1.13 -21.80
C ILE A 108 27.96 0.35 -22.04
N GLY A 109 27.04 0.63 -22.95
CA GLY A 109 26.56 1.98 -23.23
C GLY A 109 25.74 2.53 -22.07
N ILE A 110 24.50 2.04 -21.93
CA ILE A 110 23.62 2.34 -20.80
C ILE A 110 23.11 1.04 -20.16
N ASP A 111 22.73 1.13 -18.88
CA ASP A 111 22.09 0.02 -18.18
C ASP A 111 20.69 -0.28 -18.76
N ASP A 112 20.17 -1.49 -18.56
CA ASP A 112 18.79 -1.81 -18.96
C ASP A 112 17.80 -0.95 -18.15
N PRO A 113 16.82 -0.27 -18.79
CA PRO A 113 15.83 0.56 -18.09
C PRO A 113 14.86 -0.22 -17.21
N ASP A 114 14.70 -1.53 -17.41
CA ASP A 114 13.79 -2.33 -16.60
C ASP A 114 14.41 -2.57 -15.21
N PRO A 115 13.91 -1.96 -14.12
CA PRO A 115 14.49 -2.10 -12.78
C PRO A 115 14.39 -3.52 -12.21
N THR A 116 13.67 -4.45 -12.86
CA THR A 116 13.65 -5.88 -12.48
C THR A 116 14.79 -6.68 -13.10
N VAL A 117 15.42 -6.14 -14.15
CA VAL A 117 16.53 -6.77 -14.91
C VAL A 117 17.81 -5.93 -14.87
N SER A 118 17.70 -4.62 -14.62
CA SER A 118 18.79 -3.65 -14.57
C SER A 118 19.90 -4.10 -13.62
N GLY A 119 21.12 -4.15 -14.13
CA GLY A 119 22.32 -4.56 -13.40
C GLY A 119 22.47 -6.07 -13.21
N THR A 120 21.50 -6.90 -13.58
CA THR A 120 21.60 -8.36 -13.42
C THR A 120 22.58 -8.99 -14.42
N GLY A 121 22.65 -8.47 -15.63
CA GLY A 121 23.58 -8.93 -16.66
C GLY A 121 24.99 -8.51 -16.37
N LYS A 122 25.18 -7.24 -16.00
CA LYS A 122 26.46 -6.71 -15.53
C LYS A 122 26.99 -7.51 -14.35
N LYS A 123 26.18 -7.66 -13.29
CA LYS A 123 26.57 -8.41 -12.08
C LYS A 123 26.95 -9.85 -12.40
N TYR A 124 26.17 -10.52 -13.25
CA TYR A 124 26.51 -11.88 -13.68
C TYR A 124 27.86 -11.94 -14.39
N LEU A 125 28.18 -11.00 -15.27
CA LEU A 125 29.47 -10.97 -15.96
C LEU A 125 30.62 -10.71 -14.98
N GLU A 126 30.46 -9.77 -14.06
CA GLU A 126 31.42 -9.46 -13.00
C GLU A 126 31.67 -10.67 -12.08
N ASP A 127 30.62 -11.39 -11.68
CA ASP A 127 30.71 -12.62 -10.85
C ASP A 127 31.52 -13.73 -11.53
N PHE A 128 31.59 -13.74 -12.87
CA PHE A 128 32.41 -14.66 -13.67
C PHE A 128 33.78 -14.07 -14.06
N GLY A 129 34.19 -12.94 -13.45
CA GLY A 129 35.50 -12.33 -13.62
C GLY A 129 35.68 -11.56 -14.93
N ILE A 130 34.59 -11.16 -15.58
CA ILE A 130 34.61 -10.37 -16.81
C ILE A 130 34.65 -8.88 -16.43
N SER A 131 35.63 -8.15 -16.98
CA SER A 131 35.80 -6.72 -16.70
C SER A 131 34.75 -5.90 -17.46
N ILE A 132 34.00 -5.08 -16.72
CA ILE A 132 32.99 -4.17 -17.27
C ILE A 132 33.47 -2.72 -17.19
N GLU A 133 33.35 -1.99 -18.29
CA GLU A 133 33.51 -0.53 -18.35
C GLU A 133 32.32 0.11 -19.07
N TYR A 134 32.13 1.42 -18.91
CA TYR A 134 31.07 2.15 -19.60
C TYR A 134 31.58 2.92 -20.82
N PHE A 135 30.69 3.21 -21.75
CA PHE A 135 30.97 4.12 -22.86
C PHE A 135 31.23 5.53 -22.35
N ASP A 136 31.86 6.37 -23.17
CA ASP A 136 32.00 7.78 -22.85
C ASP A 136 30.63 8.46 -22.72
N ARG A 137 30.55 9.43 -21.80
CA ARG A 137 29.27 10.02 -21.35
C ARG A 137 28.47 10.69 -22.47
N ASP A 138 29.14 11.28 -23.46
CA ASP A 138 28.49 11.89 -24.62
C ASP A 138 27.81 10.82 -25.50
N LEU A 139 28.42 9.65 -25.66
CA LEU A 139 27.82 8.52 -26.37
C LEU A 139 26.67 7.90 -25.57
N GLN A 140 26.77 7.82 -24.24
CA GLN A 140 25.64 7.39 -23.39
C GLN A 140 24.41 8.30 -23.57
N ASN A 141 24.63 9.62 -23.69
CA ASN A 141 23.55 10.58 -23.94
C ASN A 141 22.89 10.33 -25.30
N ILE A 142 23.66 10.05 -26.35
CA ILE A 142 23.13 9.71 -27.68
C ILE A 142 22.32 8.41 -27.62
N ILE A 143 22.83 7.39 -26.93
CA ILE A 143 22.14 6.10 -26.77
C ILE A 143 20.80 6.29 -26.04
N THR A 144 20.80 7.11 -24.98
CA THR A 144 19.60 7.43 -24.20
C THR A 144 18.56 8.17 -25.05
N GLN A 145 18.99 9.18 -25.80
CA GLN A 145 18.10 9.96 -26.68
C GLN A 145 17.48 9.10 -27.78
N GLU A 146 18.26 8.26 -28.45
CA GLU A 146 17.79 7.38 -29.52
C GLU A 146 16.83 6.29 -29.03
N ASN A 147 16.90 5.94 -27.73
CA ASN A 147 16.04 4.96 -27.09
C ASN A 147 14.96 5.59 -26.20
N GLN A 148 14.75 6.91 -26.22
CA GLN A 148 13.86 7.60 -25.26
C GLN A 148 12.47 6.96 -25.16
N SER A 149 11.82 6.69 -26.29
CA SER A 149 10.48 6.07 -26.30
C SER A 149 10.49 4.64 -25.75
N PHE A 150 11.58 3.90 -25.94
CA PHE A 150 11.76 2.57 -25.35
C PHE A 150 11.98 2.66 -23.84
N LEU A 151 12.79 3.61 -23.37
CA LEU A 151 13.07 3.82 -21.95
C LEU A 151 11.79 4.25 -21.20
N GLU A 152 11.01 5.17 -21.76
CA GLU A 152 9.73 5.63 -21.21
C GLU A 152 8.70 4.48 -21.15
N ASP A 153 8.57 3.70 -22.22
CA ASP A 153 7.68 2.55 -22.27
C ASP A 153 8.15 1.39 -21.36
N ALA A 154 9.46 1.19 -21.20
CA ALA A 154 10.01 0.22 -20.25
C ALA A 154 9.77 0.63 -18.79
N ILE A 155 9.93 1.91 -18.46
CA ILE A 155 9.57 2.45 -17.13
C ILE A 155 8.07 2.29 -16.89
N LEU A 156 7.23 2.69 -17.86
CA LEU A 156 5.79 2.54 -17.77
C LEU A 156 5.36 1.06 -17.66
N ARG A 157 6.01 0.15 -18.40
CA ARG A 157 5.80 -1.29 -18.31
C ARG A 157 6.26 -1.86 -16.97
N SER A 158 7.40 -1.42 -16.42
CA SER A 158 7.84 -1.81 -15.08
C SER A 158 6.93 -1.23 -14.00
N GLU A 159 6.43 -0.01 -14.16
CA GLU A 159 5.44 0.57 -13.24
C GLU A 159 4.12 -0.18 -13.36
N THR A 160 3.70 -0.54 -14.56
CA THR A 160 2.49 -1.31 -14.84
C THR A 160 2.63 -2.76 -14.40
N GLU A 161 3.81 -3.38 -14.51
CA GLU A 161 4.11 -4.73 -14.02
C GLU A 161 4.35 -4.71 -12.52
N LYS A 162 4.94 -3.67 -11.93
CA LYS A 162 4.91 -3.48 -10.48
C LYS A 162 3.48 -3.29 -10.02
N HIS A 163 2.65 -2.53 -10.74
CA HIS A 163 1.24 -2.35 -10.42
C HIS A 163 0.45 -3.65 -10.63
N LYS A 164 0.74 -4.41 -11.67
CA LYS A 164 0.14 -5.71 -11.98
C LYS A 164 0.63 -6.78 -11.01
N LYS A 165 1.88 -6.74 -10.58
CA LYS A 165 2.47 -7.57 -9.53
C LYS A 165 2.01 -7.09 -8.15
N LEU A 166 1.61 -5.84 -7.96
CA LEU A 166 0.88 -5.33 -6.80
C LEU A 166 -0.63 -5.69 -6.85
N LEU A 167 -1.16 -6.05 -8.04
CA LEU A 167 -2.51 -6.57 -8.24
C LEU A 167 -2.54 -8.11 -8.22
N GLU A 168 -1.45 -8.77 -8.64
CA GLU A 168 -1.21 -10.23 -8.62
C GLU A 168 -0.66 -10.68 -7.26
N ASP A 169 0.22 -9.89 -6.63
CA ASP A 169 0.42 -9.85 -5.17
C ASP A 169 -0.81 -9.17 -4.57
N LYS A 170 -1.91 -9.91 -4.60
CA LYS A 170 -3.09 -9.55 -3.85
C LYS A 170 -2.66 -9.11 -2.45
N PRO A 171 -3.25 -8.05 -1.87
CA PRO A 171 -3.21 -7.93 -0.43
C PRO A 171 -3.91 -9.18 0.12
N ASN A 172 -3.12 -10.14 0.60
CA ASN A 172 -3.56 -11.11 1.59
C ASN A 172 -4.74 -12.04 1.23
N SER A 173 -5.13 -12.22 -0.05
CA SER A 173 -6.38 -12.95 -0.34
C SER A 173 -6.31 -14.45 -0.06
N ASP A 174 -5.10 -15.02 0.09
CA ASP A 174 -4.96 -16.44 0.40
C ASP A 174 -4.65 -16.69 1.88
N TYR A 175 -3.89 -15.82 2.57
CA TYR A 175 -3.43 -16.09 3.94
C TYR A 175 -4.56 -16.55 4.86
N LEU A 176 -5.69 -15.83 4.90
CA LEU A 176 -6.83 -16.22 5.74
C LEU A 176 -7.70 -17.34 5.15
N SER A 177 -7.60 -17.61 3.86
CA SER A 177 -8.36 -18.70 3.20
C SER A 177 -7.73 -20.07 3.42
N HIS A 178 -6.46 -20.15 3.86
CA HIS A 178 -5.79 -21.39 4.21
C HIS A 178 -6.51 -22.14 5.33
N PHE A 179 -6.61 -23.46 5.18
CA PHE A 179 -7.16 -24.39 6.17
C PHE A 179 -6.08 -24.89 7.12
N ILE A 180 -6.42 -25.02 8.40
CA ILE A 180 -5.53 -25.55 9.43
C ILE A 180 -5.98 -26.98 9.77
N ASP A 181 -5.07 -27.95 9.65
CA ASP A 181 -5.37 -29.38 9.78
C ASP A 181 -5.50 -29.87 11.23
N TYR A 182 -4.94 -29.12 12.17
CA TYR A 182 -4.89 -29.43 13.59
C TYR A 182 -5.86 -28.56 14.43
N PHE A 183 -6.77 -27.82 13.79
CA PHE A 183 -7.88 -27.16 14.47
C PHE A 183 -9.07 -28.11 14.50
N GLU A 184 -9.50 -28.51 15.70
CA GLU A 184 -10.55 -29.50 15.92
C GLU A 184 -11.88 -28.83 16.32
N GLU A 185 -12.99 -29.56 16.21
CA GLU A 185 -14.31 -29.01 16.57
C GLU A 185 -14.42 -28.59 18.04
N SER A 186 -13.63 -29.22 18.92
CA SER A 186 -13.51 -28.85 20.33
C SER A 186 -12.93 -27.45 20.55
N ASP A 187 -12.23 -26.90 19.57
CA ASP A 187 -11.58 -25.58 19.64
C ASP A 187 -12.52 -24.44 19.25
N ILE A 188 -13.73 -24.78 18.78
CA ILE A 188 -14.75 -23.82 18.37
C ILE A 188 -15.45 -23.24 19.60
N SER A 189 -15.56 -21.92 19.66
CA SER A 189 -16.34 -21.20 20.65
C SER A 189 -17.82 -21.32 20.33
N GLN A 190 -18.51 -22.16 21.11
CA GLN A 190 -19.97 -22.30 21.02
C GLN A 190 -20.70 -21.00 21.36
N GLU A 191 -20.12 -20.19 22.26
CA GLU A 191 -20.62 -18.84 22.54
C GLU A 191 -20.56 -17.95 21.29
N ALA A 192 -19.44 -17.95 20.57
CA ALA A 192 -19.26 -17.17 19.35
C ALA A 192 -20.23 -17.59 18.24
N LEU A 193 -20.40 -18.91 18.05
CA LEU A 193 -21.37 -19.43 17.10
C LEU A 193 -22.79 -19.03 17.45
N ARG A 194 -23.22 -19.20 18.71
CA ARG A 194 -24.55 -18.79 19.17
C ARG A 194 -24.77 -17.29 19.04
N HIS A 195 -23.77 -16.49 19.40
CA HIS A 195 -23.83 -15.03 19.24
C HIS A 195 -24.03 -14.65 17.76
N PHE A 196 -23.24 -15.22 16.85
CA PHE A 196 -23.41 -15.00 15.42
C PHE A 196 -24.79 -15.43 14.92
N ILE A 197 -25.27 -16.62 15.29
CA ILE A 197 -26.58 -17.12 14.89
C ILE A 197 -27.72 -16.21 15.37
N ASN A 198 -27.60 -15.65 16.58
CA ASN A 198 -28.61 -14.78 17.16
C ASN A 198 -28.63 -13.37 16.53
N GLU A 199 -27.45 -12.80 16.25
CA GLU A 199 -27.29 -11.44 15.76
C GLU A 199 -27.32 -11.33 14.23
N ALA A 200 -27.04 -12.43 13.51
CA ALA A 200 -27.05 -12.43 12.05
C ALA A 200 -28.45 -12.13 11.50
N ASN A 201 -28.55 -11.08 10.69
CA ASN A 201 -29.81 -10.61 10.11
C ASN A 201 -30.44 -11.68 9.20
N SER A 202 -31.70 -12.04 9.48
CA SER A 202 -32.46 -13.06 8.73
C SER A 202 -32.59 -12.78 7.23
N LYS A 203 -32.61 -11.50 6.83
CA LYS A 203 -32.64 -11.10 5.41
C LYS A 203 -31.39 -11.50 4.64
N PHE A 204 -30.25 -11.63 5.32
CA PHE A 204 -28.96 -11.95 4.69
C PHE A 204 -28.82 -13.44 4.36
N LEU A 205 -29.54 -14.30 5.09
CA LEU A 205 -29.55 -15.75 4.90
C LEU A 205 -30.62 -16.22 3.89
N LYS A 206 -31.41 -15.29 3.32
CA LYS A 206 -32.55 -15.57 2.42
C LYS A 206 -33.55 -16.57 3.04
N VAL A 207 -33.79 -16.48 4.35
CA VAL A 207 -34.79 -17.32 5.03
C VAL A 207 -35.93 -16.42 5.51
N HIS A 208 -37.16 -16.74 5.10
CA HIS A 208 -38.36 -15.97 5.41
C HIS A 208 -38.81 -16.11 6.87
N GLU A 209 -38.29 -17.10 7.59
CA GLU A 209 -38.51 -17.36 9.01
C GLU A 209 -37.14 -17.70 9.63
N LYS A 210 -36.89 -17.40 10.92
CA LYS A 210 -35.68 -17.89 11.60
C LYS A 210 -35.77 -19.42 11.53
N PRO A 211 -34.97 -20.13 10.71
CA PRO A 211 -34.98 -21.58 10.78
C PRO A 211 -34.49 -21.93 12.19
N GLU A 212 -35.01 -22.99 12.79
CA GLU A 212 -34.29 -23.64 13.87
C GLU A 212 -32.91 -23.98 13.32
N TYR A 213 -31.92 -23.12 13.60
CA TYR A 213 -30.53 -23.38 13.24
C TYR A 213 -30.08 -24.53 14.13
N SER A 214 -30.32 -25.77 13.70
CA SER A 214 -29.53 -26.87 14.21
C SER A 214 -28.07 -26.58 13.88
N GLU A 215 -27.15 -26.87 14.81
CA GLU A 215 -25.72 -26.64 14.64
C GLU A 215 -25.18 -27.24 13.34
N ASP A 216 -25.83 -28.26 12.76
CA ASP A 216 -25.39 -28.87 11.50
C ASP A 216 -25.73 -28.06 10.24
N ASN A 217 -26.79 -27.23 10.24
CA ASN A 217 -27.17 -26.47 9.05
C ASN A 217 -26.25 -25.25 8.81
N ILE A 218 -25.70 -24.65 9.88
CA ILE A 218 -24.84 -23.47 9.76
C ILE A 218 -23.52 -23.78 9.05
N TYR A 219 -22.97 -24.99 9.23
CA TYR A 219 -21.74 -25.41 8.56
C TYR A 219 -21.87 -25.52 7.04
N ASN A 220 -23.09 -25.77 6.52
CA ASN A 220 -23.33 -25.71 5.08
C ASN A 220 -23.23 -24.28 4.54
N TYR A 221 -23.66 -23.27 5.30
CA TYR A 221 -23.45 -21.87 4.94
C TYR A 221 -21.98 -21.49 5.04
N PHE A 222 -21.29 -21.89 6.11
CA PHE A 222 -19.85 -21.68 6.24
C PHE A 222 -19.05 -22.32 5.11
N LYS A 223 -19.48 -23.49 4.61
CA LYS A 223 -18.91 -24.09 3.40
C LYS A 223 -19.11 -23.21 2.17
N LYS A 224 -20.33 -22.72 1.93
CA LYS A 224 -20.64 -21.82 0.81
C LYS A 224 -19.83 -20.53 0.86
N TRP A 225 -19.51 -20.03 2.05
CA TRP A 225 -18.67 -18.83 2.23
C TRP A 225 -17.16 -19.13 2.21
N GLY A 226 -16.78 -20.39 2.04
CA GLY A 226 -15.38 -20.82 2.04
C GLY A 226 -14.68 -20.62 3.39
N LEU A 227 -15.44 -20.73 4.48
CA LEU A 227 -14.92 -20.75 5.85
C LEU A 227 -14.61 -22.18 6.31
N VAL A 228 -15.39 -23.15 5.82
CA VAL A 228 -15.32 -24.58 6.15
C VAL A 228 -15.20 -25.41 4.87
N ALA A 229 -14.49 -26.53 4.92
CA ALA A 229 -14.46 -27.56 3.89
C ALA A 229 -14.80 -28.91 4.52
N PHE A 230 -15.25 -29.86 3.70
CA PHE A 230 -15.53 -31.23 4.13
C PHE A 230 -14.57 -32.15 3.41
N ASP A 231 -13.79 -32.91 4.19
CA ASP A 231 -12.94 -34.00 3.71
C ASP A 231 -13.51 -35.31 4.26
N LYS A 232 -14.24 -36.03 3.41
CA LYS A 232 -15.09 -37.17 3.82
C LYS A 232 -16.08 -36.71 4.91
N ASP A 233 -15.97 -37.29 6.11
CA ASP A 233 -16.79 -36.98 7.28
C ASP A 233 -16.14 -35.94 8.22
N LYS A 234 -14.89 -35.50 7.94
CA LYS A 234 -14.19 -34.51 8.77
C LYS A 234 -14.36 -33.10 8.22
N ARG A 235 -14.71 -32.15 9.08
CA ARG A 235 -14.72 -30.71 8.77
C ARG A 235 -13.30 -30.15 8.88
N ARG A 236 -12.90 -29.33 7.91
CA ARG A 236 -11.66 -28.53 7.94
C ARG A 236 -12.02 -27.06 8.03
N PHE A 237 -11.25 -26.30 8.80
CA PHE A 237 -11.54 -24.90 9.12
C PHE A 237 -10.46 -23.95 8.58
N SER A 238 -10.89 -22.90 7.88
CA SER A 238 -10.00 -21.86 7.39
C SER A 238 -9.54 -20.95 8.53
N ARG A 239 -8.42 -20.24 8.33
CA ARG A 239 -7.96 -19.19 9.25
C ARG A 239 -9.00 -18.09 9.47
N ASN A 240 -9.80 -17.75 8.44
CA ASN A 240 -10.96 -16.87 8.61
C ASN A 240 -11.93 -17.42 9.67
N PHE A 241 -12.27 -18.71 9.57
CA PHE A 241 -13.18 -19.35 10.53
C PHE A 241 -12.59 -19.32 11.95
N ILE A 242 -11.30 -19.64 12.08
CA ILE A 242 -10.62 -19.67 13.37
C ILE A 242 -10.59 -18.29 14.02
N LEU A 243 -10.31 -17.22 13.25
CA LEU A 243 -10.40 -15.85 13.75
C LEU A 243 -11.81 -15.49 14.20
N LEU A 244 -12.83 -15.92 13.46
CA LEU A 244 -14.22 -15.56 13.74
C LEU A 244 -14.82 -16.35 14.92
N PHE A 245 -14.46 -17.62 15.08
CA PHE A 245 -15.18 -18.56 15.93
C PHE A 245 -14.30 -19.44 16.83
N GLY A 246 -12.97 -19.37 16.76
CA GLY A 246 -12.08 -20.13 17.66
C GLY A 246 -12.14 -19.62 19.09
N LYS A 247 -12.03 -20.52 20.09
CA LYS A 247 -11.98 -20.16 21.53
C LYS A 247 -10.78 -19.27 21.86
N LYS A 248 -9.63 -19.59 21.29
CA LYS A 248 -8.36 -18.88 21.41
C LYS A 248 -7.68 -18.81 20.06
N PRO A 249 -8.07 -17.86 19.20
CA PRO A 249 -7.47 -17.74 17.87
C PRO A 249 -5.96 -17.61 17.90
N SER A 250 -5.37 -17.07 18.98
CA SER A 250 -3.92 -16.89 19.14
C SER A 250 -3.11 -18.18 19.17
N GLU A 251 -3.71 -19.31 19.56
CA GLU A 251 -3.03 -20.63 19.55
C GLU A 251 -2.76 -21.14 18.12
N TYR A 252 -3.47 -20.59 17.13
CA TYR A 252 -3.37 -20.96 15.72
C TYR A 252 -2.82 -19.83 14.85
N LEU A 253 -3.03 -18.59 15.31
CA LEU A 253 -2.71 -17.35 14.62
C LEU A 253 -2.25 -16.34 15.66
N ASP A 254 -0.96 -16.37 16.00
CA ASP A 254 -0.36 -15.52 17.04
C ASP A 254 -0.76 -14.04 16.88
N ASN A 255 -0.92 -13.60 15.64
CA ASN A 255 -1.22 -12.24 15.27
C ASN A 255 -2.72 -11.85 15.34
N SER A 256 -3.56 -12.71 15.91
CA SER A 256 -5.01 -12.50 16.07
C SER A 256 -5.38 -11.63 17.28
N LEU A 257 -4.46 -11.42 18.22
CA LEU A 257 -4.70 -10.66 19.44
C LEU A 257 -5.07 -9.20 19.15
N PHE A 258 -5.86 -8.62 20.05
CA PHE A 258 -6.06 -7.18 20.16
C PHE A 258 -5.55 -6.71 21.53
N GLN A 259 -4.55 -5.83 21.55
CA GLN A 259 -4.01 -5.30 22.80
C GLN A 259 -4.59 -3.92 23.09
N VAL A 260 -4.96 -3.66 24.33
CA VAL A 260 -5.32 -2.34 24.81
C VAL A 260 -4.36 -1.95 25.92
N ARG A 261 -3.74 -0.77 25.79
CA ARG A 261 -2.87 -0.19 26.81
C ARG A 261 -3.52 1.08 27.31
N ALA A 262 -3.78 1.13 28.60
CA ALA A 262 -4.21 2.32 29.33
C ALA A 262 -3.14 2.67 30.37
N LYS A 263 -3.22 3.89 30.91
CA LYS A 263 -2.24 4.42 31.88
C LYS A 263 -1.92 3.49 33.05
N THR A 264 -2.90 2.73 33.53
CA THR A 264 -2.79 1.89 34.72
C THR A 264 -2.85 0.39 34.44
N GLU A 265 -3.22 -0.02 33.23
CA GLU A 265 -3.51 -1.42 32.93
C GLU A 265 -3.31 -1.71 31.44
N ASN A 266 -2.70 -2.85 31.16
CA ASN A 266 -2.62 -3.42 29.83
C ASN A 266 -3.46 -4.69 29.78
N LYS A 267 -4.22 -4.88 28.71
CA LYS A 267 -5.00 -6.10 28.48
C LYS A 267 -4.84 -6.60 27.06
N SER A 268 -4.62 -7.90 26.92
CA SER A 268 -4.66 -8.61 25.64
C SER A 268 -5.99 -9.36 25.53
N PHE A 269 -6.69 -9.18 24.42
CA PHE A 269 -7.91 -9.89 24.09
C PHE A 269 -7.58 -10.98 23.08
N ASP A 270 -7.75 -12.23 23.50
CA ASP A 270 -7.70 -13.42 22.65
C ASP A 270 -9.11 -14.00 22.56
N LEU A 271 -9.93 -13.38 21.73
CA LEU A 271 -11.34 -13.73 21.58
C LEU A 271 -11.68 -13.89 20.10
N PRO A 272 -12.66 -14.74 19.77
CA PRO A 272 -13.22 -14.77 18.44
C PRO A 272 -13.73 -13.39 18.02
N LEU A 273 -13.43 -12.98 16.79
CA LEU A 273 -13.69 -11.63 16.29
C LEU A 273 -15.17 -11.23 16.35
N VAL A 274 -16.10 -12.19 16.32
CA VAL A 274 -17.54 -11.88 16.45
C VAL A 274 -17.94 -11.45 17.86
N LEU A 275 -17.15 -11.78 18.89
CA LEU A 275 -17.36 -11.35 20.28
C LEU A 275 -16.52 -10.12 20.65
N LEU A 276 -15.38 -9.95 19.97
CA LEU A 276 -14.35 -8.98 20.34
C LEU A 276 -14.83 -7.51 20.40
N PRO A 277 -15.64 -6.97 19.45
CA PRO A 277 -16.09 -5.57 19.51
C PRO A 277 -16.83 -5.22 20.81
N ASN A 278 -17.74 -6.09 21.25
CA ASN A 278 -18.54 -5.87 22.45
C ASN A 278 -17.68 -5.92 23.71
N GLU A 279 -16.78 -6.91 23.80
CA GLU A 279 -15.88 -7.04 24.95
C GLU A 279 -14.81 -5.95 25.01
N LEU A 280 -14.31 -5.48 23.86
CA LEU A 280 -13.46 -4.30 23.80
C LEU A 280 -14.20 -3.07 24.32
N PHE A 281 -15.39 -2.78 23.78
CA PHE A 281 -16.19 -1.62 24.19
C PHE A 281 -16.49 -1.64 25.69
N LYS A 282 -16.96 -2.78 26.21
CA LYS A 282 -17.22 -2.98 27.63
C LYS A 282 -16.00 -2.69 28.49
N TRP A 283 -14.80 -3.06 28.04
CA TRP A 283 -13.59 -2.84 28.81
C TRP A 283 -13.07 -1.40 28.69
N TYR A 284 -12.95 -0.85 27.49
CA TYR A 284 -12.33 0.47 27.32
C TYR A 284 -13.28 1.60 27.77
N SER A 285 -14.60 1.43 27.64
CA SER A 285 -15.57 2.48 28.02
C SER A 285 -15.49 2.84 29.50
N THR A 286 -15.17 1.88 30.39
CA THR A 286 -14.99 2.17 31.83
C THR A 286 -13.66 2.87 32.14
N ARG A 287 -12.79 3.07 31.14
CA ARG A 287 -11.46 3.69 31.26
C ARG A 287 -11.37 5.01 30.48
N ILE A 288 -12.42 5.36 29.75
CA ILE A 288 -12.56 6.66 29.10
C ILE A 288 -13.34 7.60 30.03
N PRO A 289 -12.83 8.82 30.32
CA PRO A 289 -13.56 9.78 31.13
C PRO A 289 -14.92 10.14 30.54
N THR A 290 -15.90 10.38 31.41
CA THR A 290 -17.22 10.92 31.05
C THR A 290 -17.42 12.30 31.67
N ILE A 291 -18.12 13.17 30.95
CA ILE A 291 -18.64 14.43 31.45
C ILE A 291 -20.12 14.21 31.75
N SER A 292 -20.51 14.46 32.99
CA SER A 292 -21.90 14.44 33.41
C SER A 292 -22.49 15.84 33.26
N SER A 293 -23.57 15.96 32.49
CA SER A 293 -24.45 17.13 32.55
C SER A 293 -25.74 16.78 33.29
N ARG A 294 -26.27 17.76 34.03
CA ARG A 294 -27.60 17.68 34.64
C ARG A 294 -28.55 18.55 33.83
N GLU A 295 -29.23 17.94 32.87
CA GLU A 295 -30.42 18.53 32.25
C GLU A 295 -31.64 17.72 32.73
N ASN A 296 -32.46 18.32 33.61
CA ASN A 296 -33.61 17.69 34.30
C ASN A 296 -33.21 16.57 35.30
N PRO A 297 -34.13 15.86 36.02
CA PRO A 297 -33.72 14.94 37.11
C PRO A 297 -32.97 13.69 36.60
N THR A 298 -32.72 13.60 35.30
CA THR A 298 -31.96 12.55 34.62
C THR A 298 -30.52 12.99 34.40
N ARG A 299 -29.57 12.18 34.87
CA ARG A 299 -28.14 12.34 34.60
C ARG A 299 -27.85 11.82 33.18
N ASN A 300 -27.22 12.65 32.34
CA ASN A 300 -26.74 12.24 31.02
C ASN A 300 -25.21 12.23 31.02
N ASP A 301 -24.61 11.04 30.99
CA ASP A 301 -23.15 10.88 30.95
C ASP A 301 -22.70 10.77 29.50
N GLN A 302 -21.91 11.73 29.04
CA GLN A 302 -21.31 11.73 27.71
C GLN A 302 -19.82 11.47 27.81
N PHE A 303 -19.29 10.60 26.95
CA PHE A 303 -17.86 10.34 26.89
C PHE A 303 -17.09 11.56 26.37
N VAL A 304 -15.89 11.79 26.89
CA VAL A 304 -15.01 12.89 26.41
C VAL A 304 -14.41 12.65 25.03
N PHE A 305 -14.52 11.43 24.50
CA PHE A 305 -14.04 11.04 23.18
C PHE A 305 -15.21 10.55 22.31
N PRO A 306 -15.08 10.58 20.97
CA PRO A 306 -16.14 10.19 20.05
C PRO A 306 -16.27 8.66 19.99
N ILE A 307 -16.98 8.06 20.96
CA ILE A 307 -17.05 6.60 21.13
C ILE A 307 -17.57 5.87 19.89
N ASP A 308 -18.58 6.40 19.21
CA ASP A 308 -19.10 5.77 18.00
C ASP A 308 -18.04 5.69 16.90
N ALA A 309 -17.21 6.72 16.77
CA ALA A 309 -16.09 6.76 15.84
C ALA A 309 -14.94 5.83 16.29
N ILE A 310 -14.70 5.71 17.59
CA ILE A 310 -13.70 4.79 18.13
C ILE A 310 -14.12 3.34 17.89
N ASN A 311 -15.39 3.00 18.11
CA ASN A 311 -15.96 1.68 17.79
C ASN A 311 -15.79 1.36 16.30
N GLU A 312 -16.14 2.30 15.43
CA GLU A 312 -15.95 2.20 13.99
C GLU A 312 -14.47 1.96 13.63
N ALA A 313 -13.55 2.69 14.24
CA ALA A 313 -12.12 2.53 14.01
C ALA A 313 -11.57 1.18 14.52
N CYS A 314 -12.05 0.67 15.66
CA CYS A 314 -11.71 -0.67 16.15
C CYS A 314 -12.16 -1.76 15.18
N ILE A 315 -13.40 -1.66 14.69
CA ILE A 315 -13.95 -2.62 13.72
C ILE A 315 -13.17 -2.54 12.41
N ASN A 316 -12.90 -1.34 11.90
CA ASN A 316 -12.09 -1.16 10.70
C ASN A 316 -10.66 -1.69 10.88
N ALA A 317 -10.05 -1.53 12.06
CA ALA A 317 -8.76 -2.14 12.38
C ALA A 317 -8.81 -3.67 12.38
N MET A 318 -9.92 -4.31 12.77
CA MET A 318 -10.07 -5.77 12.65
C MET A 318 -10.24 -6.20 11.18
N ILE A 319 -11.12 -5.51 10.45
CA ILE A 319 -11.50 -5.89 9.09
C ILE A 319 -10.41 -5.59 8.05
N HIS A 320 -9.65 -4.51 8.22
CA HIS A 320 -8.64 -4.08 7.24
C HIS A 320 -7.21 -4.48 7.64
N ARG A 321 -7.02 -5.15 8.77
CA ARG A 321 -5.71 -5.66 9.20
C ARG A 321 -5.10 -6.58 8.15
N ASP A 322 -3.81 -6.41 7.91
CA ASP A 322 -3.01 -7.37 7.18
C ASP A 322 -2.60 -8.54 8.10
N TYR A 323 -3.40 -9.61 8.05
CA TYR A 323 -3.13 -10.84 8.78
C TYR A 323 -1.92 -11.65 8.30
N SER A 324 -1.22 -11.29 7.22
CA SER A 324 0.07 -11.91 6.92
C SER A 324 1.20 -11.37 7.78
N ILE A 325 1.05 -10.16 8.34
CA ILE A 325 2.08 -9.52 9.15
C ILE A 325 2.09 -10.16 10.55
N GLN A 326 3.23 -10.77 10.88
CA GLN A 326 3.52 -11.44 12.15
C GLN A 326 4.28 -10.51 13.10
N GLY A 327 4.34 -10.88 14.39
CA GLY A 327 5.09 -10.14 15.42
C GLY A 327 4.46 -8.82 15.88
N THR A 328 3.27 -8.47 15.37
CA THR A 328 2.52 -7.29 15.81
C THR A 328 1.01 -7.51 15.72
N PHE A 329 0.26 -6.72 16.49
CA PHE A 329 -1.17 -6.91 16.77
C PHE A 329 -1.94 -5.64 16.45
N ASN A 330 -3.27 -5.75 16.41
CA ASN A 330 -4.06 -4.54 16.58
C ASN A 330 -3.85 -4.01 18.00
N GLN A 331 -3.66 -2.70 18.13
CA GLN A 331 -3.40 -2.07 19.43
C GLN A 331 -4.24 -0.82 19.60
N MET A 332 -4.84 -0.65 20.77
CA MET A 332 -5.41 0.62 21.23
C MET A 332 -4.57 1.18 22.36
N LEU A 333 -4.17 2.44 22.27
CA LEU A 333 -3.51 3.21 23.31
C LEU A 333 -4.48 4.26 23.81
N ILE A 334 -4.74 4.28 25.12
CA ILE A 334 -5.64 5.23 25.79
C ILE A 334 -4.79 6.14 26.67
N GLU A 335 -4.70 7.41 26.28
CA GLU A 335 -3.97 8.46 26.97
C GLU A 335 -4.93 9.58 27.41
N ASP A 336 -4.45 10.50 28.26
CA ASP A 336 -5.29 11.53 28.86
C ASP A 336 -5.85 12.53 27.83
N ASN A 337 -5.13 12.73 26.71
CA ASN A 337 -5.46 13.66 25.64
C ASN A 337 -5.69 13.03 24.26
N GLN A 338 -5.43 11.72 24.10
CA GLN A 338 -5.63 11.04 22.83
C GLN A 338 -5.93 9.55 22.97
N ILE A 339 -6.59 9.00 21.96
CA ILE A 339 -6.76 7.56 21.76
C ILE A 339 -6.16 7.20 20.41
N ILE A 340 -5.25 6.23 20.39
CA ILE A 340 -4.57 5.78 19.17
C ILE A 340 -4.96 4.34 18.89
N ILE A 341 -5.43 4.04 17.69
CA ILE A 341 -5.69 2.68 17.22
C ILE A 341 -4.67 2.37 16.12
N ASN A 342 -3.81 1.39 16.36
CA ASN A 342 -2.82 0.88 15.42
C ASN A 342 -3.30 -0.44 14.83
N SER A 343 -3.20 -0.58 13.51
CA SER A 343 -3.48 -1.81 12.79
C SER A 343 -2.32 -2.14 11.83
N PRO A 344 -1.83 -3.38 11.82
CA PRO A 344 -0.83 -3.82 10.85
C PRO A 344 -1.37 -3.80 9.41
N GLY A 345 -0.55 -3.31 8.49
CA GLY A 345 -0.87 -3.18 7.07
C GLY A 345 -1.05 -1.73 6.65
N ASP A 346 -0.73 -1.45 5.38
CA ASP A 346 -0.98 -0.14 4.77
C ASP A 346 -2.46 -0.02 4.34
N VAL A 347 -2.85 1.13 3.79
CA VAL A 347 -4.13 1.30 3.08
C VAL A 347 -4.25 0.29 1.92
N VAL A 348 -5.47 -0.06 1.54
CA VAL A 348 -5.68 -1.08 0.51
C VAL A 348 -5.50 -0.45 -0.87
N SER A 349 -4.47 -0.87 -1.61
CA SER A 349 -4.25 -0.44 -3.00
C SER A 349 -5.52 -0.63 -3.85
N PRO A 350 -5.91 0.33 -4.70
CA PRO A 350 -5.17 1.55 -5.10
C PRO A 350 -5.42 2.79 -4.22
N GLN A 351 -6.08 2.67 -3.06
CA GLN A 351 -6.30 3.81 -2.17
C GLN A 351 -4.95 4.41 -1.71
N LYS A 352 -4.89 5.73 -1.56
CA LYS A 352 -3.76 6.41 -0.92
C LYS A 352 -4.13 6.84 0.49
N LEU A 353 -3.12 6.95 1.35
CA LEU A 353 -3.30 7.44 2.72
C LEU A 353 -3.98 8.81 2.75
N ASP A 354 -3.64 9.71 1.81
CA ASP A 354 -4.25 11.03 1.69
C ASP A 354 -5.77 10.95 1.41
N ASP A 355 -6.21 10.01 0.57
CA ASP A 355 -7.64 9.81 0.27
C ASP A 355 -8.41 9.31 1.49
N VAL A 356 -7.80 8.41 2.27
CA VAL A 356 -8.39 7.92 3.53
C VAL A 356 -8.45 9.05 4.55
N SER A 357 -7.36 9.82 4.68
CA SER A 357 -7.24 10.94 5.63
C SER A 357 -8.24 12.05 5.35
N LYS A 358 -8.55 12.31 4.07
CA LYS A 358 -9.55 13.28 3.62
C LYS A 358 -10.96 12.71 3.51
N PHE A 359 -11.12 11.43 3.84
CA PHE A 359 -12.39 10.71 3.76
C PHE A 359 -13.02 10.74 2.36
N THR A 360 -12.18 10.65 1.32
CA THR A 360 -12.54 10.61 -0.10
C THR A 360 -12.26 9.26 -0.74
N ALA A 361 -11.60 8.34 -0.02
CA ALA A 361 -11.32 7.00 -0.53
C ALA A 361 -12.62 6.20 -0.81
N SER A 362 -12.59 5.41 -1.89
CA SER A 362 -13.64 4.45 -2.22
C SER A 362 -13.71 3.32 -1.19
N SER A 363 -14.86 2.68 -1.00
CA SER A 363 -14.99 1.56 -0.05
C SER A 363 -14.32 0.28 -0.58
N ILE A 364 -13.04 0.07 -0.23
CA ILE A 364 -12.29 -1.17 -0.55
C ILE A 364 -11.93 -1.87 0.75
N VAL A 365 -12.31 -3.15 0.85
CA VAL A 365 -12.13 -3.98 2.05
C VAL A 365 -11.00 -4.98 1.83
N ARG A 366 -10.06 -5.09 2.78
CA ARG A 366 -8.96 -6.08 2.71
C ARG A 366 -9.48 -7.51 2.92
N ASN A 367 -10.19 -7.76 4.02
CA ASN A 367 -10.65 -9.10 4.39
C ASN A 367 -12.16 -9.26 4.12
N HIS A 368 -12.52 -9.56 2.87
CA HIS A 368 -13.92 -9.62 2.42
C HIS A 368 -14.80 -10.63 3.19
N LYS A 369 -14.26 -11.80 3.56
CA LYS A 369 -15.00 -12.82 4.33
C LYS A 369 -15.30 -12.35 5.76
N LEU A 370 -14.33 -11.71 6.42
CA LEU A 370 -14.55 -11.11 7.74
C LEU A 370 -15.59 -9.99 7.66
N ALA A 371 -15.45 -9.09 6.68
CA ALA A 371 -16.41 -8.00 6.49
C ALA A 371 -17.82 -8.48 6.17
N PHE A 372 -17.94 -9.57 5.39
CA PHE A 372 -19.22 -10.20 5.10
C PHE A 372 -19.91 -10.66 6.39
N ILE A 373 -19.18 -11.32 7.29
CA ILE A 373 -19.72 -11.77 8.59
C ILE A 373 -20.09 -10.57 9.48
N PHE A 374 -19.24 -9.56 9.59
CA PHE A 374 -19.53 -8.36 10.40
C PHE A 374 -20.75 -7.58 9.88
N ARG A 375 -20.91 -7.46 8.56
CA ARG A 375 -22.11 -6.86 7.96
C ARG A 375 -23.37 -7.66 8.23
N SER A 376 -23.28 -8.99 8.20
CA SER A 376 -24.42 -9.85 8.51
C SER A 376 -24.89 -9.68 9.96
N MET A 377 -23.99 -9.32 10.88
CA MET A 377 -24.28 -9.03 12.30
C MET A 377 -24.61 -7.54 12.57
N ASN A 378 -24.73 -6.70 11.53
CA ASN A 378 -24.88 -5.24 11.65
C ASN A 378 -23.76 -4.53 12.45
N LEU A 379 -22.59 -5.16 12.60
CA LEU A 379 -21.41 -4.55 13.23
C LEU A 379 -20.71 -3.56 12.29
N MET A 380 -20.94 -3.70 10.98
CA MET A 380 -20.38 -2.83 9.94
C MET A 380 -21.47 -2.49 8.92
N GLU A 381 -21.51 -1.24 8.46
CA GLU A 381 -22.45 -0.79 7.43
C GLU A 381 -21.98 -1.17 6.01
N ASN A 382 -22.94 -1.33 5.07
CA ASN A 382 -22.64 -1.74 3.69
C ASN A 382 -22.07 -0.61 2.81
N ASN A 383 -22.23 0.65 3.21
CA ASN A 383 -21.92 1.84 2.40
C ASN A 383 -20.95 2.79 3.16
N HIS A 384 -20.42 3.82 2.47
CA HIS A 384 -19.45 4.85 2.92
C HIS A 384 -19.80 5.65 4.21
N PHE A 385 -20.70 5.16 5.05
CA PHE A 385 -21.18 5.77 6.29
C PHE A 385 -20.18 5.73 7.45
N GLY A 386 -19.26 4.75 7.50
CA GLY A 386 -18.23 4.71 8.55
C GLY A 386 -17.41 6.01 8.62
N MET A 387 -17.04 6.55 7.45
CA MET A 387 -16.35 7.85 7.34
C MET A 387 -17.26 9.05 7.65
N VAL A 388 -18.59 8.92 7.54
CA VAL A 388 -19.52 10.01 7.90
C VAL A 388 -19.46 10.30 9.40
N ARG A 389 -19.33 9.26 10.23
CA ARG A 389 -19.13 9.43 11.68
C ARG A 389 -17.87 10.26 11.97
N PHE A 390 -16.79 10.05 11.21
CA PHE A 390 -15.58 10.87 11.32
C PHE A 390 -15.78 12.31 10.85
N LYS A 391 -16.49 12.51 9.73
CA LYS A 391 -16.76 13.84 9.17
C LYS A 391 -17.59 14.73 10.10
N ASP A 392 -18.45 14.13 10.91
CA ASP A 392 -19.34 14.86 11.79
C ASP A 392 -18.69 15.29 13.13
N ILE A 393 -17.53 14.72 13.50
CA ILE A 393 -16.88 14.96 14.81
C ILE A 393 -16.69 16.47 15.09
N PRO A 394 -16.08 17.27 14.20
CA PRO A 394 -15.87 18.69 14.48
C PRO A 394 -17.16 19.47 14.71
N ARG A 395 -18.22 19.13 13.99
CA ARG A 395 -19.48 19.86 14.08
C ARG A 395 -20.32 19.42 15.27
N LYS A 396 -20.36 18.12 15.57
CA LYS A 396 -21.21 17.56 16.65
C LYS A 396 -20.54 17.64 18.02
N LEU A 397 -19.23 17.48 18.07
CA LEU A 397 -18.47 17.33 19.32
C LEU A 397 -17.45 18.44 19.55
N GLN A 398 -17.27 19.38 18.60
CA GLN A 398 -16.27 20.45 18.69
C GLN A 398 -14.84 19.91 18.93
N GLN A 399 -14.56 18.77 18.29
CA GLN A 399 -13.29 18.06 18.38
C GLN A 399 -12.63 17.96 17.02
N PRO A 400 -11.30 17.80 16.94
CA PRO A 400 -10.62 17.67 15.66
C PRO A 400 -11.02 16.37 14.95
N PHE A 401 -10.84 16.34 13.63
CA PHE A 401 -10.92 15.09 12.87
C PHE A 401 -9.89 14.07 13.39
N PRO A 402 -10.18 12.77 13.28
CA PRO A 402 -9.16 11.75 13.53
C PRO A 402 -8.01 11.90 12.54
N LEU A 403 -6.79 11.76 13.05
CA LEU A 403 -5.57 11.87 12.27
C LEU A 403 -5.12 10.47 11.83
N PHE A 404 -4.88 10.31 10.54
CA PHE A 404 -4.35 9.08 9.97
C PHE A 404 -2.86 9.24 9.74
N ASN A 405 -2.11 8.20 10.07
CA ASN A 405 -0.67 8.17 9.84
C ASN A 405 -0.23 6.74 9.54
N PHE A 406 0.66 6.56 8.56
CA PHE A 406 1.29 5.27 8.29
C PHE A 406 2.76 5.32 8.68
N LYS A 407 3.16 4.45 9.60
CA LYS A 407 4.55 4.17 9.95
C LYS A 407 4.75 2.68 9.78
N SER A 408 5.28 2.28 8.62
CA SER A 408 5.41 0.88 8.25
C SER A 408 5.95 0.02 9.40
N PRO A 409 5.27 -1.07 9.79
CA PRO A 409 4.12 -1.69 9.09
C PRO A 409 2.74 -1.25 9.61
N LEU A 410 2.62 -0.20 10.42
CA LEU A 410 1.41 0.16 11.14
C LEU A 410 0.67 1.37 10.53
N LEU A 411 -0.61 1.19 10.26
CA LEU A 411 -1.56 2.27 10.06
C LEU A 411 -2.17 2.67 11.40
N SER A 412 -2.11 3.96 11.71
CA SER A 412 -2.58 4.54 12.97
C SER A 412 -3.72 5.51 12.72
N ILE A 413 -4.76 5.42 13.54
CA ILE A 413 -5.83 6.42 13.64
C ILE A 413 -5.75 7.05 15.03
N THR A 414 -5.57 8.36 15.12
CA THR A 414 -5.47 9.10 16.38
C THR A 414 -6.67 10.01 16.58
N PHE A 415 -7.40 9.82 17.67
CA PHE A 415 -8.47 10.69 18.13
C PHE A 415 -7.90 11.61 19.21
N LEU A 416 -7.80 12.90 18.92
CA LEU A 416 -7.40 13.90 19.91
C LEU A 416 -8.62 14.40 20.67
N LYS A 417 -8.45 14.68 21.97
CA LYS A 417 -9.53 15.10 22.87
C LYS A 417 -10.08 16.49 22.55
N SER A 418 -9.24 17.41 22.05
CA SER A 418 -9.65 18.79 21.77
C SER A 418 -8.82 19.44 20.66
N PHE A 419 -9.28 20.60 20.19
CA PHE A 419 -8.50 21.44 19.26
C PHE A 419 -7.22 22.02 19.88
N SER A 420 -7.14 22.12 21.21
CA SER A 420 -5.91 22.51 21.93
C SER A 420 -4.86 21.42 21.79
N ASP A 421 -5.24 20.16 21.96
CA ASP A 421 -4.33 19.03 21.78
C ASP A 421 -3.83 18.95 20.32
N LEU A 422 -4.65 19.37 19.36
CA LEU A 422 -4.27 19.49 17.96
C LEU A 422 -3.23 20.60 17.76
N SER A 423 -3.46 21.80 18.31
CA SER A 423 -2.49 22.89 18.18
C SER A 423 -1.17 22.56 18.86
N ASP A 424 -1.19 21.96 20.05
CA ASP A 424 0.00 21.55 20.79
C ASP A 424 0.84 20.55 19.99
N LYS A 425 0.17 19.55 19.38
CA LYS A 425 0.81 18.54 18.54
C LYS A 425 1.53 19.14 17.32
N TYR A 426 1.01 20.23 16.76
CA TYR A 426 1.55 20.84 15.55
C TYR A 426 2.31 22.16 15.78
N ARG A 427 2.39 22.65 17.03
CA ARG A 427 2.98 23.96 17.36
C ARG A 427 4.37 24.17 16.76
N SER A 428 5.22 23.15 16.81
CA SER A 428 6.61 23.21 16.32
C SER A 428 6.75 23.39 14.80
N TYR A 429 5.69 23.18 14.02
CA TYR A 429 5.72 23.35 12.57
C TYR A 429 5.35 24.77 12.11
N TYR A 430 4.90 25.63 13.02
CA TYR A 430 4.45 26.98 12.72
C TYR A 430 5.31 28.02 13.42
N LYS A 431 5.41 29.20 12.81
CA LYS A 431 6.12 30.35 13.38
C LYS A 431 5.38 30.88 14.61
N ASP A 432 6.10 31.61 15.46
CA ASP A 432 5.55 32.14 16.71
C ASP A 432 4.34 33.06 16.53
N GLU A 433 4.29 33.77 15.40
CA GLU A 433 3.19 34.65 15.01
C GLU A 433 1.86 33.93 14.72
N VAL A 434 1.87 32.60 14.57
CA VAL A 434 0.65 31.81 14.37
C VAL A 434 0.12 31.38 15.73
N SER A 435 -1.09 31.82 16.06
CA SER A 435 -1.77 31.46 17.31
C SER A 435 -2.25 30.01 17.31
N ASP A 436 -2.46 29.43 18.48
CA ASP A 436 -2.90 28.02 18.60
C ASP A 436 -4.25 27.80 17.91
N GLN A 437 -5.17 28.77 18.01
CA GLN A 437 -6.45 28.73 17.31
C GLN A 437 -6.27 28.74 15.77
N GLU A 438 -5.32 29.52 15.26
CA GLU A 438 -4.98 29.51 13.83
C GLU A 438 -4.40 28.16 13.40
N ILE A 439 -3.52 27.56 14.21
CA ILE A 439 -2.96 26.21 13.97
C ILE A 439 -4.08 25.18 13.89
N SER A 440 -5.05 25.21 14.80
CA SER A 440 -6.18 24.27 14.79
C SER A 440 -7.05 24.44 13.53
N ILE A 441 -7.31 25.69 13.09
CA ILE A 441 -8.09 25.97 11.87
C ILE A 441 -7.34 25.51 10.61
N ILE A 442 -6.04 25.76 10.51
CA ILE A 442 -5.21 25.31 9.38
C ILE A 442 -5.26 23.78 9.27
N ASN A 443 -5.05 23.08 10.38
CA ASN A 443 -5.04 21.61 10.39
C ASN A 443 -6.44 21.00 10.16
N TYR A 444 -7.51 21.67 10.60
CA TYR A 444 -8.88 21.31 10.21
C TYR A 444 -9.08 21.43 8.69
N LEU A 445 -8.64 22.54 8.09
CA LEU A 445 -8.76 22.78 6.65
C LEU A 445 -7.89 21.86 5.79
N ASN A 446 -6.77 21.36 6.34
CA ASN A 446 -5.95 20.33 5.69
C ASN A 446 -6.75 19.07 5.33
N ILE A 447 -7.81 18.78 6.10
CA ILE A 447 -8.70 17.63 5.90
C ILE A 447 -9.99 18.10 5.20
N ALA A 448 -10.69 19.10 5.76
CA ALA A 448 -11.98 19.58 5.23
C ALA A 448 -11.91 20.19 3.81
N GLN A 449 -10.73 20.62 3.37
CA GLN A 449 -10.43 21.34 2.12
C GLN A 449 -11.07 22.74 2.01
N LYS A 450 -12.28 22.92 2.50
CA LYS A 450 -13.04 24.18 2.44
C LYS A 450 -13.87 24.41 3.70
N THR A 451 -14.15 25.68 3.99
CA THR A 451 -15.05 26.07 5.09
C THR A 451 -15.69 27.44 4.85
N THR A 452 -16.62 27.80 5.73
CA THR A 452 -17.26 29.11 5.83
C THR A 452 -17.01 29.75 7.20
N MET A 453 -17.19 31.07 7.29
CA MET A 453 -17.08 31.78 8.57
C MET A 453 -18.07 31.22 9.62
N LYS A 454 -19.27 30.82 9.19
CA LYS A 454 -20.30 30.24 10.06
C LYS A 454 -19.86 28.90 10.65
N GLU A 455 -19.31 28.02 9.81
CA GLU A 455 -18.79 26.73 10.26
C GLU A 455 -17.62 26.91 11.23
N ILE A 456 -16.67 27.81 10.94
CA ILE A 456 -15.57 28.10 11.87
C ILE A 456 -16.09 28.59 13.22
N LYS A 457 -17.10 29.46 13.22
CA LYS A 457 -17.71 29.93 14.47
C LYS A 457 -18.29 28.77 15.28
N GLU A 458 -19.04 27.88 14.64
CA GLU A 458 -19.70 26.74 15.27
C GLU A 458 -18.70 25.68 15.76
N ILE A 459 -17.73 25.31 14.93
CA ILE A 459 -16.75 24.23 15.20
C ILE A 459 -15.76 24.64 16.30
N PHE A 460 -15.27 25.88 16.25
CA PHE A 460 -14.24 26.37 17.18
C PHE A 460 -14.83 27.19 18.34
N SER A 461 -16.16 27.17 18.51
CA SER A 461 -16.87 27.89 19.57
C SER A 461 -16.45 29.35 19.71
N MET A 462 -16.32 30.03 18.56
CA MET A 462 -15.88 31.43 18.52
C MET A 462 -16.94 32.33 19.17
N PRO A 463 -16.54 33.38 19.91
CA PRO A 463 -17.47 34.22 20.64
C PRO A 463 -18.43 34.98 19.73
N ASN A 464 -18.00 35.33 18.51
CA ASN A 464 -18.83 36.00 17.51
C ASN A 464 -18.23 35.87 16.10
N GLU A 465 -19.03 36.27 15.09
CA GLU A 465 -18.60 36.25 13.69
C GLU A 465 -17.43 37.20 13.42
N LYS A 466 -17.35 38.35 14.10
CA LYS A 466 -16.22 39.28 13.95
C LYS A 466 -14.88 38.68 14.42
N ALA A 467 -14.89 37.83 15.45
CA ALA A 467 -13.70 37.11 15.89
C ALA A 467 -13.29 36.08 14.83
N SER A 468 -14.25 35.29 14.35
CA SER A 468 -14.04 34.30 13.28
C SER A 468 -13.47 34.95 12.01
N GLN A 469 -14.02 36.11 11.61
CA GLN A 469 -13.55 36.87 10.47
C GLN A 469 -12.11 37.37 10.65
N ARG A 470 -11.78 37.92 11.83
CA ARG A 470 -10.42 38.40 12.13
C ARG A 470 -9.38 37.28 12.02
N THR A 471 -9.68 36.11 12.60
CA THR A 471 -8.79 34.94 12.51
C THR A 471 -8.63 34.47 11.06
N LEU A 472 -9.72 34.39 10.29
CA LEU A 472 -9.66 33.97 8.88
C LEU A 472 -8.93 34.98 7.99
N VAL A 473 -9.09 36.29 8.22
CA VAL A 473 -8.33 37.33 7.51
C VAL A 473 -6.84 37.22 7.83
N SER A 474 -6.49 37.09 9.11
CA SER A 474 -5.10 36.87 9.54
C SER A 474 -4.45 35.66 8.85
N LEU A 475 -5.18 34.54 8.73
CA LEU A 475 -4.70 33.35 8.02
C LEU A 475 -4.50 33.57 6.51
N VAL A 476 -5.34 34.39 5.88
CA VAL A 476 -5.20 34.79 4.47
C VAL A 476 -3.97 35.68 4.31
N ASP A 477 -3.81 36.69 5.17
CA ASP A 477 -2.70 37.64 5.12
C ASP A 477 -1.36 36.96 5.36
N LYS A 478 -1.32 35.95 6.26
CA LYS A 478 -0.15 35.09 6.51
C LYS A 478 0.09 34.05 5.41
N GLY A 479 -0.82 33.92 4.44
CA GLY A 479 -0.66 33.00 3.30
C GLY A 479 -0.83 31.52 3.65
N TYR A 480 -1.66 31.18 4.63
CA TYR A 480 -1.98 29.78 4.96
C TYR A 480 -3.26 29.26 4.28
N ILE A 481 -4.19 30.16 3.94
CA ILE A 481 -5.46 29.84 3.29
C ILE A 481 -5.80 30.88 2.21
N ILE A 482 -6.70 30.55 1.29
CA ILE A 482 -7.21 31.49 0.30
C ILE A 482 -8.71 31.72 0.48
N ALA A 483 -9.13 32.98 0.32
CA ALA A 483 -10.55 33.34 0.28
C ALA A 483 -11.06 33.37 -1.16
N LYS A 484 -12.23 32.76 -1.40
CA LYS A 484 -12.94 32.79 -2.68
C LYS A 484 -14.38 33.29 -2.50
N GLY A 485 -14.85 34.09 -3.45
CA GLY A 485 -16.19 34.68 -3.41
C GLY A 485 -16.30 35.93 -2.54
N ALA A 486 -17.50 36.53 -2.51
CA ALA A 486 -17.79 37.78 -1.81
C ALA A 486 -19.00 37.66 -0.87
N ASN A 487 -19.05 38.52 0.15
CA ASN A 487 -20.17 38.66 1.10
C ASN A 487 -20.58 37.31 1.72
N LYS A 488 -21.87 36.98 1.67
CA LYS A 488 -22.45 35.74 2.25
C LYS A 488 -21.98 34.45 1.57
N ASN A 489 -21.40 34.55 0.36
CA ASN A 489 -20.88 33.41 -0.40
C ASN A 489 -19.36 33.26 -0.26
N ARG A 490 -18.72 33.99 0.66
CA ARG A 490 -17.28 33.89 0.89
C ARG A 490 -16.95 32.54 1.54
N THR A 491 -16.07 31.80 0.89
CA THR A 491 -15.54 30.52 1.35
C THR A 491 -14.03 30.60 1.50
N TYR A 492 -13.48 29.79 2.39
CA TYR A 492 -12.05 29.72 2.66
C TYR A 492 -11.56 28.32 2.33
N HIS A 493 -10.44 28.23 1.64
CA HIS A 493 -9.89 26.99 1.12
C HIS A 493 -8.45 26.83 1.57
N LYS A 494 -8.04 25.58 1.77
CA LYS A 494 -6.62 25.24 1.86
C LYS A 494 -5.92 25.66 0.56
N ILE A 495 -4.68 26.14 0.67
CA ILE A 495 -3.78 26.40 -0.47
C ILE A 495 -3.37 25.09 -1.15
#